data_AF-A0A7S1P2V2-F1
#
_entry.id   AF-A0A7S1P2V2-F1
#
_cell.length_a   1.000
_cell.length_b   1.000
_cell.length_c   1.000
_cell.angle_alpha   90.00
_cell.angle_beta   90.00
_cell.angle_gamma   90.00
#
_symmetry.space_group_name_H-M   'P 1'
#
loop_
_entity.id
_entity.type
_entity.pdbx_description
1 polymer ?
#
loop_
_entity_poly.entity_id
_entity_poly.type
_entity_poly.pdbx_seq_one_letter_code
_entity_poly.pdbx_strand_id
1 'polypeptide(L)'
;SMAVLEGDAPIKLRRAARLAQQASSVASSPVKTKKGVKRKTTVDNAPPQQLGTSWQEIDPSVYLAAGPKRRREEASSASGGGPGSEEEYISALKDLLVDHAELSDTHLHMKHCREEKAEPQQRMMRVSKELAGLGTLLPLHRSSSIFVRYDEKHTNLWRALIVGPEDTPYDGGCFLFDVYFDVMYPTKPPKVLLRTTGGGRIGFNPNLYADGTVCLSLLGTWQGGKGESWDSQISTAFQVLVSIQSLIFVAKPWFNEPGYEAQMGTTTGDAASDDYNRRIRDGTVKYAMVDLLKSPPPEFADVIKRHFKLRQQHVVKTAEAWAAARNATLHKSDVATLKQLLDAL
;
A
#
# COMPACT_ATOMS: atom_id res chain seq x y z
N SER A 1 3.82 -38.65 -20.16
CA SER A 1 5.16 -38.35 -19.63
C SER A 1 5.50 -36.92 -20.00
N MET A 2 5.14 -35.97 -19.12
CA MET A 2 5.40 -34.53 -19.31
C MET A 2 6.73 -34.22 -18.62
N ALA A 3 7.72 -33.80 -19.40
CA ALA A 3 8.96 -33.28 -18.89
C ALA A 3 8.74 -31.84 -18.40
N VAL A 4 9.11 -31.63 -17.14
CA VAL A 4 9.23 -30.35 -16.45
C VAL A 4 10.30 -29.52 -17.16
N LEU A 5 9.94 -28.32 -17.61
CA LEU A 5 10.91 -27.26 -17.90
C LEU A 5 10.81 -26.24 -16.78
N GLU A 6 11.69 -26.41 -15.80
CA GLU A 6 12.09 -25.38 -14.86
C GLU A 6 12.68 -24.21 -15.66
N GLY A 7 11.99 -23.08 -15.65
CA GLY A 7 12.49 -21.81 -16.16
C GLY A 7 12.54 -20.80 -15.02
N ASP A 8 13.75 -20.53 -14.54
CA ASP A 8 14.06 -19.48 -13.56
C ASP A 8 13.54 -18.11 -14.01
N ALA A 9 12.49 -17.61 -13.35
CA ALA A 9 12.09 -16.21 -13.43
C ALA A 9 12.97 -15.36 -12.48
N PRO A 10 13.59 -14.26 -12.95
CA PRO A 10 14.75 -13.67 -12.28
C PRO A 10 14.41 -12.70 -11.13
N ILE A 11 14.73 -13.10 -9.89
CA ILE A 11 15.49 -12.43 -8.80
C ILE A 11 15.18 -10.96 -8.39
N LYS A 12 14.64 -10.08 -9.24
CA LYS A 12 14.52 -8.63 -8.96
C LYS A 12 13.18 -8.20 -8.35
N LEU A 13 12.08 -8.92 -8.58
CA LEU A 13 10.81 -8.69 -7.85
C LEU A 13 10.90 -9.17 -6.38
N ARG A 14 11.68 -10.21 -6.11
CA ARG A 14 12.03 -10.66 -4.73
C ARG A 14 12.72 -9.57 -3.91
N ARG A 15 13.40 -8.61 -4.55
CA ARG A 15 14.13 -7.53 -3.86
C ARG A 15 13.20 -6.46 -3.30
N ALA A 16 12.06 -6.18 -3.95
CA ALA A 16 11.07 -5.21 -3.46
C ALA A 16 10.30 -5.75 -2.23
N ALA A 17 9.88 -7.02 -2.26
CA ALA A 17 9.28 -7.69 -1.11
C ALA A 17 10.26 -7.81 0.08
N ARG A 18 11.55 -8.10 -0.20
CA ARG A 18 12.60 -8.19 0.82
C ARG A 18 12.97 -6.84 1.44
N LEU A 19 12.88 -5.74 0.69
CA LEU A 19 13.14 -4.38 1.19
C LEU A 19 11.98 -3.87 2.08
N ALA A 20 10.73 -4.17 1.73
CA ALA A 20 9.57 -3.85 2.57
C ALA A 20 9.60 -4.61 3.92
N GLN A 21 10.09 -5.84 3.95
CA GLN A 21 10.24 -6.64 5.18
C GLN A 21 11.41 -6.17 6.06
N GLN A 22 12.55 -5.76 5.48
CA GLN A 22 13.72 -5.30 6.26
C GLN A 22 13.48 -3.95 6.98
N ALA A 23 12.59 -3.10 6.46
CA ALA A 23 12.19 -1.85 7.12
C ALA A 23 11.40 -2.07 8.42
N SER A 24 10.69 -3.21 8.56
CA SER A 24 9.83 -3.48 9.72
C SER A 24 10.56 -4.14 10.91
N SER A 25 11.76 -4.70 10.72
CA SER A 25 12.48 -5.43 11.79
C SER A 25 13.36 -4.54 12.69
N VAL A 26 13.49 -3.25 12.39
CA VAL A 26 14.36 -2.32 13.15
C VAL A 26 13.63 -1.69 14.36
N ALA A 27 12.30 -1.81 14.42
CA ALA A 27 11.49 -1.18 15.48
C ALA A 27 11.39 -1.98 16.79
N SER A 28 12.08 -3.11 16.94
CA SER A 28 12.00 -3.90 18.18
C SER A 28 13.32 -4.56 18.56
N SER A 29 14.14 -3.86 19.35
CA SER A 29 14.98 -4.51 20.36
C SER A 29 15.37 -3.55 21.51
N PRO A 30 15.46 -4.05 22.76
CA PRO A 30 15.61 -3.23 23.96
C PRO A 30 17.08 -2.94 24.27
N VAL A 31 17.35 -1.72 24.74
CA VAL A 31 18.64 -1.30 25.31
C VAL A 31 18.93 -2.13 26.57
N LYS A 32 19.94 -3.00 26.51
CA LYS A 32 20.54 -3.62 27.71
C LYS A 32 21.84 -2.90 28.04
N THR A 33 21.85 -2.17 29.15
CA THR A 33 23.06 -1.76 29.86
C THR A 33 23.56 -2.93 30.71
N LYS A 34 24.88 -3.18 30.75
CA LYS A 34 25.57 -3.59 32.00
C LYS A 34 27.11 -3.58 31.89
N LYS A 35 27.67 -3.20 33.04
CA LYS A 35 29.07 -3.06 33.46
C LYS A 35 29.80 -4.40 33.62
N GLY A 36 31.14 -4.38 33.59
CA GLY A 36 31.97 -5.06 34.61
C GLY A 36 32.78 -6.33 34.26
N VAL A 37 33.98 -6.15 33.67
CA VAL A 37 35.34 -6.52 34.15
C VAL A 37 35.70 -7.96 34.70
N LYS A 38 36.77 -8.53 34.07
CA LYS A 38 37.81 -9.54 34.50
C LYS A 38 37.34 -11.02 34.69
N ARG A 39 38.08 -12.09 34.34
CA ARG A 39 39.51 -12.36 34.07
C ARG A 39 39.72 -13.70 33.29
N LYS A 40 40.95 -13.96 32.82
CA LYS A 40 41.46 -14.98 31.87
C LYS A 40 41.39 -16.46 32.31
N THR A 41 41.24 -17.37 31.34
CA THR A 41 42.15 -18.51 31.04
C THR A 41 41.90 -19.05 29.62
N THR A 42 42.98 -19.51 28.98
CA THR A 42 43.19 -19.88 27.58
C THR A 42 42.78 -21.31 27.23
N VAL A 43 42.19 -21.55 26.04
CA VAL A 43 42.52 -22.64 25.09
C VAL A 43 42.03 -22.22 23.69
N ASP A 44 42.87 -22.47 22.67
CA ASP A 44 42.71 -22.12 21.26
C ASP A 44 41.47 -22.71 20.58
N ASN A 45 40.81 -21.87 19.77
CA ASN A 45 40.21 -22.25 18.48
C ASN A 45 39.81 -20.96 17.72
N ALA A 46 40.35 -20.80 16.51
CA ALA A 46 40.15 -19.62 15.67
C ALA A 46 38.70 -19.48 15.16
N PRO A 47 38.11 -18.28 15.20
CA PRO A 47 36.92 -17.91 14.41
C PRO A 47 37.19 -16.72 13.46
N PRO A 48 36.28 -16.49 12.49
CA PRO A 48 36.57 -15.79 11.23
C PRO A 48 36.65 -14.27 11.33
N GLN A 49 37.29 -13.69 10.31
CA GLN A 49 37.58 -12.28 10.07
C GLN A 49 36.37 -11.36 10.32
N GLN A 50 36.61 -10.31 11.11
CA GLN A 50 35.72 -9.17 11.29
C GLN A 50 35.61 -8.37 9.97
N LEU A 51 34.40 -8.26 9.42
CA LEU A 51 34.04 -7.22 8.46
C LEU A 51 33.37 -6.07 9.21
N GLY A 52 33.94 -4.88 9.05
CA GLY A 52 33.65 -3.69 9.83
C GLY A 52 32.20 -3.19 9.72
N THR A 53 31.70 -2.70 10.84
CA THR A 53 30.46 -1.94 10.95
C THR A 53 30.70 -0.49 10.56
N SER A 54 30.18 -0.08 9.41
CA SER A 54 29.85 1.32 9.10
C SER A 54 28.54 1.32 8.33
N TRP A 55 27.44 1.59 9.04
CA TRP A 55 26.14 1.83 8.43
C TRP A 55 25.86 3.31 8.58
N GLN A 56 26.04 4.05 7.49
CA GLN A 56 25.51 5.40 7.35
C GLN A 56 23.99 5.31 7.21
N GLU A 57 23.29 6.21 7.91
CA GLU A 57 21.83 6.37 7.87
C GLU A 57 21.34 6.43 6.40
N ILE A 58 20.40 5.56 6.04
CA ILE A 58 19.79 5.56 4.70
C ILE A 58 18.52 6.40 4.75
N ASP A 59 18.52 7.48 3.98
CA ASP A 59 17.42 8.42 3.76
C ASP A 59 16.16 7.72 3.19
N PRO A 60 14.98 7.91 3.79
CA PRO A 60 13.69 7.40 3.28
C PRO A 60 13.33 7.80 1.83
N SER A 61 13.99 8.82 1.26
CA SER A 61 13.77 9.25 -0.14
C SER A 61 14.10 8.19 -1.21
N VAL A 62 14.85 7.15 -0.84
CA VAL A 62 15.31 6.09 -1.77
C VAL A 62 14.15 5.21 -2.27
N TYR A 63 13.07 5.05 -1.50
CA TYR A 63 11.94 4.18 -1.88
C TYR A 63 11.02 4.81 -2.95
N LEU A 64 11.03 6.13 -3.10
CA LEU A 64 10.27 6.87 -4.13
C LEU A 64 11.04 7.04 -5.45
N ALA A 65 12.34 6.71 -5.48
CA ALA A 65 13.23 7.03 -6.59
C ALA A 65 13.31 5.98 -7.71
N ALA A 66 12.50 4.90 -7.67
CA ALA A 66 12.54 3.83 -8.67
C ALA A 66 11.72 4.11 -9.95
N GLY A 67 11.37 5.37 -10.23
CA GLY A 67 10.92 5.83 -11.54
C GLY A 67 12.10 6.17 -12.48
N PRO A 68 11.86 6.45 -13.77
CA PRO A 68 12.91 6.85 -14.70
C PRO A 68 13.72 8.02 -14.13
N LYS A 69 15.06 7.87 -14.09
CA LYS A 69 15.98 8.90 -13.57
C LYS A 69 15.69 10.25 -14.24
N ARG A 70 15.09 11.19 -13.51
CA ARG A 70 15.01 12.58 -13.95
C ARG A 70 16.45 13.11 -14.08
N ARG A 71 16.78 13.65 -15.25
CA ARG A 71 18.02 14.39 -15.48
C ARG A 71 18.01 15.58 -14.52
N ARG A 72 18.98 15.64 -13.62
CA ARG A 72 19.11 16.67 -12.59
C ARG A 72 19.50 17.97 -13.28
N GLU A 73 18.54 18.84 -13.56
CA GLU A 73 18.81 20.26 -13.76
C GLU A 73 18.83 20.91 -12.37
N GLU A 74 19.98 21.48 -12.01
CA GLU A 74 20.17 22.23 -10.78
C GLU A 74 19.36 23.53 -10.85
N ALA A 75 18.26 23.60 -10.09
CA ALA A 75 17.62 24.86 -9.76
C ALA A 75 17.74 25.08 -8.26
N SER A 76 18.71 25.90 -7.86
CA SER A 76 18.70 26.54 -6.55
C SER A 76 17.58 27.58 -6.51
N SER A 77 16.63 27.48 -5.58
CA SER A 77 16.00 28.63 -4.94
C SER A 77 15.08 28.19 -3.79
N ALA A 78 15.08 28.98 -2.72
CA ALA A 78 14.22 28.83 -1.56
C ALA A 78 12.72 28.99 -1.93
N SER A 79 11.85 28.19 -1.30
CA SER A 79 10.41 28.49 -1.14
C SER A 79 9.92 27.63 0.03
N GLY A 80 9.43 28.16 1.16
CA GLY A 80 8.25 29.01 1.22
C GLY A 80 7.03 28.14 0.94
N GLY A 81 6.55 27.43 1.98
CA GLY A 81 5.45 26.46 1.87
C GLY A 81 4.20 27.11 1.24
N GLY A 82 3.99 26.82 -0.03
CA GLY A 82 2.77 27.18 -0.74
C GLY A 82 1.62 26.23 -0.38
N PRO A 83 0.38 26.60 -0.73
CA PRO A 83 -0.80 25.76 -0.50
C PRO A 83 -0.61 24.36 -1.09
N GLY A 84 -0.82 23.33 -0.27
CA GLY A 84 -0.67 21.94 -0.65
C GLY A 84 0.77 21.41 -0.63
N SER A 85 1.67 21.98 0.19
CA SER A 85 3.01 21.43 0.42
C SER A 85 2.98 20.07 1.13
N GLU A 86 4.11 19.35 1.16
CA GLU A 86 4.25 18.08 1.89
C GLU A 86 3.98 18.29 3.39
N GLU A 87 4.54 19.34 3.98
CA GLU A 87 4.41 19.65 5.40
C GLU A 87 2.97 20.03 5.77
N GLU A 88 2.29 20.82 4.92
CA GLU A 88 0.88 21.14 5.12
C GLU A 88 0.01 19.89 5.02
N TYR A 89 0.29 19.02 4.05
CA TYR A 89 -0.42 17.77 3.86
C TYR A 89 -0.29 16.85 5.08
N ILE A 90 0.95 16.62 5.55
CA ILE A 90 1.23 15.82 6.74
C ILE A 90 0.54 16.44 7.96
N SER A 91 0.69 17.75 8.16
CA SER A 91 0.10 18.46 9.31
C SER A 91 -1.43 18.34 9.35
N ALA A 92 -2.10 18.42 8.20
CA ALA A 92 -3.56 18.39 8.10
C ALA A 92 -4.19 17.00 8.28
N LEU A 93 -3.41 15.93 8.06
CA LEU A 93 -3.90 14.54 7.98
C LEU A 93 -3.31 13.60 9.04
N LYS A 94 -2.23 13.98 9.75
CA LYS A 94 -1.58 13.13 10.77
C LYS A 94 -2.51 12.62 11.85
N ASP A 95 -3.45 13.46 12.31
CA ASP A 95 -4.37 13.11 13.38
C ASP A 95 -5.54 12.24 12.89
N LEU A 96 -5.60 11.97 11.57
CA LEU A 96 -6.63 11.14 10.94
C LEU A 96 -6.10 9.75 10.52
N LEU A 97 -4.82 9.44 10.77
CA LEU A 97 -4.16 8.20 10.35
C LEU A 97 -4.87 6.94 10.87
N VAL A 98 -5.23 6.92 12.15
CA VAL A 98 -5.92 5.81 12.79
C VAL A 98 -7.02 6.37 13.67
N ASP A 99 -8.25 5.89 13.49
CA ASP A 99 -9.38 6.24 14.35
C ASP A 99 -10.36 5.07 14.41
N HIS A 100 -11.38 5.17 15.24
CA HIS A 100 -12.49 4.23 15.31
C HIS A 100 -13.65 4.67 14.41
N ALA A 101 -14.51 3.73 14.02
CA ALA A 101 -15.77 4.00 13.33
C ALA A 101 -16.74 2.82 13.43
N GLU A 102 -18.03 3.07 13.24
CA GLU A 102 -19.00 1.98 13.07
C GLU A 102 -18.90 1.40 11.64
N LEU A 103 -18.26 0.24 11.51
CA LEU A 103 -18.05 -0.42 10.21
C LEU A 103 -19.07 -1.51 9.95
N SER A 104 -19.63 -2.06 11.03
CA SER A 104 -20.43 -3.29 11.07
C SER A 104 -21.46 -3.40 9.94
N ASP A 105 -22.27 -2.38 9.68
CA ASP A 105 -23.37 -2.51 8.70
C ASP A 105 -22.92 -2.52 7.24
N THR A 106 -21.71 -2.02 6.95
CA THR A 106 -21.21 -1.88 5.57
C THR A 106 -20.05 -2.81 5.25
N HIS A 107 -19.44 -3.44 6.24
CA HIS A 107 -18.22 -4.24 6.09
C HIS A 107 -18.47 -5.55 5.31
N LEU A 108 -17.64 -5.85 4.30
CA LEU A 108 -17.77 -7.02 3.42
C LEU A 108 -17.69 -8.34 4.18
N HIS A 109 -16.99 -8.35 5.32
CA HIS A 109 -16.87 -9.51 6.19
C HIS A 109 -17.87 -9.57 7.34
N MET A 110 -18.83 -8.63 7.44
CA MET A 110 -19.72 -8.60 8.61
C MET A 110 -20.50 -9.89 8.79
N LYS A 111 -20.98 -10.49 7.69
CA LYS A 111 -21.69 -11.77 7.74
C LYS A 111 -20.84 -12.85 8.43
N HIS A 112 -19.57 -12.98 8.05
CA HIS A 112 -18.65 -13.93 8.66
C HIS A 112 -18.38 -13.60 10.13
N CYS A 113 -18.21 -12.31 10.46
CA CYS A 113 -18.02 -11.86 11.83
C CYS A 113 -19.19 -12.22 12.75
N ARG A 114 -20.44 -12.11 12.27
CA ARG A 114 -21.65 -12.47 13.04
C ARG A 114 -21.80 -13.97 13.24
N GLU A 115 -21.26 -14.77 12.32
CA GLU A 115 -21.32 -16.24 12.36
C GLU A 115 -20.22 -16.85 13.25
N GLU A 116 -19.23 -16.06 13.68
CA GLU A 116 -18.21 -16.53 14.61
C GLU A 116 -18.81 -16.89 15.97
N LYS A 117 -18.42 -18.06 16.49
CA LYS A 117 -18.85 -18.54 17.81
C LYS A 117 -17.79 -18.37 18.89
N ALA A 118 -16.59 -17.93 18.52
CA ALA A 118 -15.44 -17.87 19.39
C ALA A 118 -14.71 -16.54 19.21
N GLU A 119 -14.25 -15.98 20.32
CA GLU A 119 -13.38 -14.81 20.35
C GLU A 119 -12.05 -15.18 21.02
N PRO A 120 -11.08 -15.75 20.27
CA PRO A 120 -9.83 -16.21 20.85
C PRO A 120 -9.05 -15.05 21.48
N GLN A 121 -8.66 -15.20 22.75
CA GLN A 121 -7.89 -14.17 23.47
C GLN A 121 -6.58 -13.84 22.75
N GLN A 122 -5.93 -14.83 22.12
CA GLN A 122 -4.71 -14.64 21.33
C GLN A 122 -4.93 -13.67 20.16
N ARG A 123 -6.06 -13.78 19.45
CA ARG A 123 -6.45 -12.88 18.37
C ARG A 123 -6.59 -11.46 18.91
N MET A 124 -7.41 -11.30 19.96
CA MET A 124 -7.68 -9.99 20.56
C MET A 124 -6.38 -9.30 21.00
N MET A 125 -5.52 -10.00 21.75
CA MET A 125 -4.22 -9.46 22.19
C MET A 125 -3.33 -9.06 21.01
N ARG A 126 -3.32 -9.87 19.94
CA ARG A 126 -2.52 -9.56 18.75
C ARG A 126 -3.06 -8.34 18.01
N VAL A 127 -4.36 -8.27 17.75
CA VAL A 127 -4.99 -7.13 17.04
C VAL A 127 -4.80 -5.84 17.84
N SER A 128 -5.02 -5.86 19.16
CA SER A 128 -4.77 -4.69 20.02
C SER A 128 -3.31 -4.24 19.98
N LYS A 129 -2.35 -5.18 19.97
CA LYS A 129 -0.92 -4.85 19.86
C LYS A 129 -0.58 -4.22 18.52
N GLU A 130 -1.16 -4.70 17.42
CA GLU A 130 -0.94 -4.11 16.10
C GLU A 130 -1.55 -2.71 16.00
N LEU A 131 -2.76 -2.50 16.54
CA LEU A 131 -3.42 -1.21 16.56
C LEU A 131 -2.62 -0.15 17.34
N ALA A 132 -2.06 -0.51 18.51
CA ALA A 132 -1.35 0.42 19.39
C ALA A 132 -0.11 1.08 18.74
N GLY A 133 0.56 0.41 17.80
CA GLY A 133 1.71 0.96 17.08
C GLY A 133 1.36 1.61 15.74
N LEU A 134 0.15 1.37 15.24
CA LEU A 134 -0.19 1.59 13.83
C LEU A 134 -0.05 3.05 13.40
N GLY A 135 -0.51 4.00 14.23
CA GLY A 135 -0.46 5.43 13.91
C GLY A 135 0.95 6.00 13.71
N THR A 136 1.99 5.33 14.23
CA THR A 136 3.39 5.71 14.02
C THR A 136 4.05 5.02 12.83
N LEU A 137 3.45 3.93 12.35
CA LEU A 137 4.00 3.09 11.29
C LEU A 137 3.43 3.45 9.92
N LEU A 138 2.15 3.87 9.86
CA LEU A 138 1.45 4.11 8.60
C LEU A 138 2.15 5.22 7.79
N PRO A 139 2.38 4.99 6.47
CA PRO A 139 2.91 6.03 5.59
C PRO A 139 1.96 7.22 5.53
N LEU A 140 2.52 8.41 5.73
CA LEU A 140 1.83 9.69 5.57
C LEU A 140 2.68 10.59 4.71
N HIS A 141 2.45 10.51 3.40
CA HIS A 141 3.09 11.37 2.43
C HIS A 141 2.08 11.94 1.45
N ARG A 142 2.34 13.14 0.94
CA ARG A 142 1.47 13.75 -0.08
C ARG A 142 1.33 12.87 -1.30
N SER A 143 2.40 12.17 -1.68
CA SER A 143 2.46 11.27 -2.84
C SER A 143 1.67 9.99 -2.65
N SER A 144 1.59 9.45 -1.43
CA SER A 144 0.79 8.28 -1.06
C SER A 144 0.70 8.14 0.46
N SER A 145 -0.48 7.78 0.97
CA SER A 145 -0.77 7.66 2.40
C SER A 145 -1.70 6.49 2.68
N ILE A 146 -1.65 5.97 3.91
CA ILE A 146 -2.55 4.92 4.38
C ILE A 146 -3.27 5.40 5.66
N PHE A 147 -4.59 5.23 5.68
CA PHE A 147 -5.44 5.55 6.82
C PHE A 147 -6.22 4.32 7.23
N VAL A 148 -6.48 4.13 8.52
CA VAL A 148 -7.19 2.96 9.06
C VAL A 148 -8.31 3.38 10.00
N ARG A 149 -9.44 2.69 9.89
CA ARG A 149 -10.56 2.74 10.82
C ARG A 149 -10.78 1.35 11.40
N TYR A 150 -11.04 1.26 12.70
CA TYR A 150 -11.41 0.00 13.35
C TYR A 150 -12.78 0.10 14.02
N ASP A 151 -13.50 -1.01 14.10
CA ASP A 151 -14.79 -1.06 14.79
C ASP A 151 -14.58 -1.38 16.28
N GLU A 152 -15.08 -0.53 17.19
CA GLU A 152 -14.90 -0.74 18.63
C GLU A 152 -15.71 -1.93 19.15
N LYS A 153 -16.87 -2.20 18.56
CA LYS A 153 -17.73 -3.33 18.94
C LYS A 153 -17.14 -4.63 18.39
N HIS A 154 -16.61 -4.58 17.18
CA HIS A 154 -16.00 -5.70 16.48
C HIS A 154 -14.53 -5.40 16.14
N THR A 155 -13.66 -5.43 17.15
CA THR A 155 -12.23 -5.06 17.03
C THR A 155 -11.45 -5.83 15.96
N ASN A 156 -11.99 -6.97 15.51
CA ASN A 156 -11.49 -7.79 14.42
C ASN A 156 -11.91 -7.30 13.01
N LEU A 157 -12.57 -6.15 12.88
CA LEU A 157 -12.94 -5.51 11.62
C LEU A 157 -12.24 -4.16 11.50
N TRP A 158 -11.38 -4.04 10.50
CA TRP A 158 -10.76 -2.77 10.12
C TRP A 158 -11.13 -2.42 8.68
N ARG A 159 -11.17 -1.13 8.38
CA ARG A 159 -11.20 -0.61 7.01
C ARG A 159 -9.97 0.25 6.79
N ALA A 160 -9.28 0.07 5.68
CA ALA A 160 -8.16 0.89 5.27
C ALA A 160 -8.51 1.73 4.04
N LEU A 161 -7.99 2.95 3.98
CA LEU A 161 -7.95 3.79 2.79
C LEU A 161 -6.49 3.95 2.38
N ILE A 162 -6.17 3.58 1.14
CA ILE A 162 -4.84 3.79 0.55
C ILE A 162 -4.98 4.82 -0.58
N VAL A 163 -4.20 5.89 -0.50
CA VAL A 163 -4.07 6.87 -1.58
C VAL A 163 -3.11 6.34 -2.62
N GLY A 164 -3.54 6.25 -3.88
CA GLY A 164 -2.73 5.76 -4.99
C GLY A 164 -1.46 6.61 -5.20
N PRO A 165 -0.27 5.99 -5.34
CA PRO A 165 0.98 6.71 -5.50
C PRO A 165 1.05 7.54 -6.78
N GLU A 166 1.78 8.67 -6.69
CA GLU A 166 2.14 9.48 -7.86
C GLU A 166 2.88 8.66 -8.93
N ASP A 167 2.82 9.11 -10.19
CA ASP A 167 3.46 8.46 -11.34
C ASP A 167 2.96 7.02 -11.63
N THR A 168 1.79 6.66 -11.09
CA THR A 168 1.09 5.39 -11.35
C THR A 168 -0.29 5.64 -11.97
N PRO A 169 -0.96 4.66 -12.60
CA PRO A 169 -2.33 4.85 -13.05
C PRO A 169 -3.36 4.97 -11.90
N TYR A 170 -2.91 4.91 -10.63
CA TYR A 170 -3.70 5.07 -9.42
C TYR A 170 -3.57 6.47 -8.80
N ASP A 171 -2.69 7.33 -9.33
CA ASP A 171 -2.28 8.62 -8.76
C ASP A 171 -3.46 9.47 -8.24
N GLY A 172 -3.44 9.74 -6.94
CA GLY A 172 -4.41 10.60 -6.26
C GLY A 172 -5.79 9.96 -6.02
N GLY A 173 -6.02 8.73 -6.46
CA GLY A 173 -7.24 7.99 -6.15
C GLY A 173 -7.23 7.46 -4.72
N CYS A 174 -8.39 7.43 -4.06
CA CYS A 174 -8.57 6.80 -2.76
C CYS A 174 -9.17 5.39 -2.93
N PHE A 175 -8.49 4.37 -2.41
CA PHE A 175 -8.89 2.96 -2.53
C PHE A 175 -9.22 2.39 -1.15
N LEU A 176 -10.44 1.87 -1.00
CA LEU A 176 -10.94 1.34 0.27
C LEU A 176 -10.78 -0.18 0.32
N PHE A 177 -10.28 -0.68 1.44
CA PHE A 177 -10.09 -2.11 1.70
C PHE A 177 -10.73 -2.48 3.03
N ASP A 178 -11.49 -3.58 3.05
CA ASP A 178 -11.96 -4.19 4.30
C ASP A 178 -10.97 -5.26 4.73
N VAL A 179 -10.62 -5.27 6.02
CA VAL A 179 -9.65 -6.17 6.64
C VAL A 179 -10.34 -6.89 7.80
N TYR A 180 -10.27 -8.21 7.81
CA TYR A 180 -10.95 -9.04 8.79
C TYR A 180 -9.98 -10.05 9.41
N PHE A 181 -9.87 -10.00 10.72
CA PHE A 181 -9.08 -10.91 11.54
C PHE A 181 -9.96 -12.07 12.01
N ASP A 182 -9.98 -13.17 11.26
CA ASP A 182 -10.82 -14.32 11.62
C ASP A 182 -10.31 -15.05 12.88
N VAL A 183 -11.06 -16.03 13.35
CA VAL A 183 -10.71 -16.83 14.55
C VAL A 183 -9.35 -17.53 14.47
N MET A 184 -8.76 -17.70 13.28
CA MET A 184 -7.46 -18.33 13.11
C MET A 184 -6.30 -17.32 13.16
N TYR A 185 -6.57 -16.02 13.29
CA TYR A 185 -5.52 -15.01 13.39
C TYR A 185 -4.83 -15.03 14.77
N PRO A 186 -3.48 -14.96 14.86
CA PRO A 186 -2.51 -14.75 13.77
C PRO A 186 -1.90 -16.02 13.16
N THR A 187 -2.40 -17.22 13.48
CA THR A 187 -1.92 -18.46 12.83
C THR A 187 -2.14 -18.42 11.31
N LYS A 188 -3.22 -17.79 10.85
CA LYS A 188 -3.49 -17.44 9.45
C LYS A 188 -3.45 -15.93 9.24
N PRO A 189 -3.18 -15.46 8.01
CA PRO A 189 -3.21 -14.04 7.68
C PRO A 189 -4.62 -13.45 7.83
N PRO A 190 -4.75 -12.11 7.93
CA PRO A 190 -6.05 -11.46 7.85
C PRO A 190 -6.66 -11.66 6.45
N LYS A 191 -7.99 -11.59 6.34
CA LYS A 191 -8.70 -11.54 5.07
C LYS A 191 -8.81 -10.09 4.62
N VAL A 192 -8.54 -9.83 3.34
CA VAL A 192 -8.57 -8.46 2.78
C VAL A 192 -9.37 -8.46 1.48
N LEU A 193 -10.29 -7.51 1.36
CA LEU A 193 -11.07 -7.28 0.14
C LEU A 193 -11.04 -5.81 -0.25
N LEU A 194 -10.77 -5.55 -1.53
CA LEU A 194 -10.95 -4.24 -2.14
C LEU A 194 -12.44 -3.91 -2.27
N ARG A 195 -12.87 -2.77 -1.72
CA ARG A 195 -14.23 -2.24 -1.88
C ARG A 195 -14.38 -1.37 -3.11
N THR A 196 -13.34 -0.61 -3.47
CA THR A 196 -13.35 0.28 -4.63
C THR A 196 -13.23 -0.53 -5.92
N THR A 197 -14.30 -1.20 -6.35
CA THR A 197 -14.35 -2.06 -7.55
C THR A 197 -15.30 -1.55 -8.64
N GLY A 198 -15.89 -0.36 -8.42
CA GLY A 198 -16.97 0.15 -9.26
C GLY A 198 -18.18 -0.77 -9.29
N GLY A 199 -18.46 -1.48 -8.19
CA GLY A 199 -19.54 -2.47 -8.09
C GLY A 199 -19.30 -3.69 -8.97
N GLY A 200 -18.07 -4.21 -9.00
CA GLY A 200 -17.73 -5.39 -9.79
C GLY A 200 -17.33 -5.11 -11.25
N ARG A 201 -17.20 -3.84 -11.64
CA ARG A 201 -16.98 -3.45 -13.05
C ARG A 201 -15.50 -3.42 -13.44
N ILE A 202 -14.60 -3.28 -12.48
CA ILE A 202 -13.17 -3.15 -12.74
C ILE A 202 -12.33 -3.97 -11.77
N GLY A 203 -11.45 -4.81 -12.32
CA GLY A 203 -10.25 -5.25 -11.64
C GLY A 203 -9.16 -4.20 -11.84
N PHE A 204 -8.66 -3.65 -10.73
CA PHE A 204 -7.71 -2.54 -10.76
C PHE A 204 -6.27 -2.98 -11.04
N ASN A 205 -5.96 -4.26 -10.87
CA ASN A 205 -4.63 -4.83 -11.02
C ASN A 205 -4.77 -6.35 -11.28
N PRO A 206 -3.81 -7.05 -11.91
CA PRO A 206 -3.78 -8.51 -11.91
C PRO A 206 -3.89 -9.13 -10.50
N ASN A 207 -3.52 -8.37 -9.47
CA ASN A 207 -3.66 -8.74 -8.06
C ASN A 207 -4.87 -8.10 -7.33
N LEU A 208 -5.70 -7.31 -8.02
CA LEU A 208 -6.92 -6.68 -7.49
C LEU A 208 -8.10 -6.95 -8.42
N TYR A 209 -8.87 -7.97 -8.08
CA TYR A 209 -9.91 -8.52 -8.92
C TYR A 209 -11.17 -7.65 -8.85
N ALA A 210 -12.04 -7.79 -9.86
CA ALA A 210 -13.29 -7.04 -9.91
C ALA A 210 -14.24 -7.41 -8.77
N ASP A 211 -14.18 -8.63 -8.27
CA ASP A 211 -14.95 -9.07 -7.10
C ASP A 211 -14.37 -8.58 -5.76
N GLY A 212 -13.25 -7.86 -5.78
CA GLY A 212 -12.56 -7.34 -4.61
C GLY A 212 -11.43 -8.24 -4.09
N THR A 213 -11.19 -9.41 -4.67
CA THR A 213 -10.13 -10.31 -4.22
C THR A 213 -8.75 -9.64 -4.35
N VAL A 214 -7.94 -9.75 -3.29
CA VAL A 214 -6.56 -9.23 -3.21
C VAL A 214 -5.56 -10.39 -3.21
N CYS A 215 -4.66 -10.41 -4.19
CA CYS A 215 -3.60 -11.41 -4.31
C CYS A 215 -2.27 -10.90 -3.74
N LEU A 216 -1.83 -11.50 -2.63
CA LEU A 216 -0.52 -11.28 -2.05
C LEU A 216 -0.01 -12.58 -1.41
N SER A 217 1.29 -12.82 -1.48
CA SER A 217 1.90 -13.98 -0.84
C SER A 217 1.74 -13.94 0.69
N LEU A 218 1.80 -12.74 1.28
CA LEU A 218 1.51 -12.51 2.70
C LEU A 218 0.06 -12.84 3.09
N LEU A 219 -0.87 -12.88 2.13
CA LEU A 219 -2.26 -13.29 2.35
C LEU A 219 -2.50 -14.76 2.04
N GLY A 220 -1.48 -15.48 1.56
CA GLY A 220 -1.61 -16.87 1.09
C GLY A 220 -2.45 -17.01 -0.18
N THR A 221 -2.81 -15.91 -0.83
CA THR A 221 -3.59 -15.86 -2.09
C THR A 221 -2.69 -15.83 -3.33
N TRP A 222 -1.36 -15.84 -3.12
CA TRP A 222 -0.36 -15.88 -4.18
C TRP A 222 0.85 -16.73 -3.77
N GLN A 223 1.57 -17.28 -4.75
CA GLN A 223 2.80 -18.02 -4.49
C GLN A 223 3.93 -17.05 -4.11
N GLY A 224 4.49 -17.21 -2.92
CA GLY A 224 5.68 -16.48 -2.46
C GLY A 224 6.94 -17.33 -2.47
N GLY A 225 8.10 -16.68 -2.58
CA GLY A 225 9.39 -17.28 -2.28
C GLY A 225 9.58 -17.56 -0.79
N LYS A 226 10.73 -18.15 -0.43
CA LYS A 226 11.09 -18.42 0.97
C LYS A 226 11.09 -17.11 1.78
N GLY A 227 10.27 -17.05 2.82
CA GLY A 227 10.13 -15.88 3.70
C GLY A 227 9.12 -14.82 3.22
N GLU A 228 8.47 -15.02 2.07
CA GLU A 228 7.49 -14.06 1.52
C GLU A 228 6.03 -14.44 1.85
N SER A 229 5.83 -15.59 2.50
CA SER A 229 4.52 -16.05 2.99
C SER A 229 4.23 -15.53 4.39
N TRP A 230 2.96 -15.58 4.81
CA TRP A 230 2.55 -15.22 6.16
C TRP A 230 3.34 -16.00 7.22
N ASP A 231 3.93 -15.28 8.17
CA ASP A 231 4.53 -15.83 9.37
C ASP A 231 3.78 -15.31 10.60
N SER A 232 3.14 -16.23 11.33
CA SER A 232 2.34 -15.91 12.51
C SER A 232 3.09 -15.12 13.61
N GLN A 233 4.42 -15.21 13.66
CA GLN A 233 5.24 -14.58 14.70
C GLN A 233 5.66 -13.16 14.33
N ILE A 234 5.88 -12.87 13.05
CA ILE A 234 6.49 -11.61 12.60
C ILE A 234 5.65 -10.81 11.61
N SER A 235 4.72 -11.44 10.88
CA SER A 235 3.91 -10.75 9.88
C SER A 235 2.83 -9.88 10.52
N THR A 236 2.54 -8.70 9.96
CA THR A 236 1.52 -7.78 10.51
C THR A 236 0.54 -7.30 9.44
N ALA A 237 -0.64 -6.84 9.85
CA ALA A 237 -1.58 -6.17 8.95
C ALA A 237 -0.98 -4.90 8.35
N PHE A 238 -0.14 -4.19 9.11
CA PHE A 238 0.65 -3.07 8.58
C PHE A 238 1.49 -3.47 7.35
N GLN A 239 2.25 -4.58 7.45
CA GLN A 239 3.05 -5.08 6.33
C GLN A 239 2.18 -5.47 5.12
N VAL A 240 0.98 -6.00 5.35
CA VAL A 240 0.02 -6.28 4.27
C VAL A 240 -0.38 -4.97 3.57
N LEU A 241 -0.79 -3.93 4.32
CA LEU A 241 -1.22 -2.66 3.75
C LEU A 241 -0.10 -1.96 2.96
N VAL A 242 1.13 -1.94 3.49
CA VAL A 242 2.30 -1.40 2.79
C VAL A 242 2.67 -2.24 1.57
N SER A 243 2.48 -3.57 1.61
CA SER A 243 2.69 -4.43 0.44
C SER A 243 1.69 -4.15 -0.67
N ILE A 244 0.41 -3.88 -0.35
CA ILE A 244 -0.57 -3.43 -1.35
C ILE A 244 -0.09 -2.12 -1.99
N GLN A 245 0.26 -1.13 -1.18
CA GLN A 245 0.75 0.16 -1.68
C GLN A 245 2.00 0.02 -2.57
N SER A 246 2.95 -0.84 -2.19
CA SER A 246 4.28 -0.90 -2.82
C SER A 246 4.39 -1.88 -3.99
N LEU A 247 3.63 -2.99 -3.97
CA LEU A 247 3.75 -4.08 -4.95
C LEU A 247 2.61 -4.10 -5.95
N ILE A 248 1.44 -3.55 -5.58
CA ILE A 248 0.24 -3.56 -6.42
C ILE A 248 0.06 -2.20 -7.10
N PHE A 249 0.14 -1.11 -6.34
CA PHE A 249 0.00 0.24 -6.90
C PHE A 249 1.29 0.74 -7.55
N VAL A 250 1.69 0.08 -8.65
CA VAL A 250 2.93 0.35 -9.41
C VAL A 250 2.64 1.00 -10.76
N ALA A 251 3.67 1.59 -11.40
CA ALA A 251 3.53 2.36 -12.65
C ALA A 251 3.12 1.52 -13.87
N LYS A 252 3.50 0.24 -13.92
CA LYS A 252 3.17 -0.67 -15.02
C LYS A 252 2.53 -1.97 -14.49
N PRO A 253 1.31 -1.89 -13.94
CA PRO A 253 0.64 -3.00 -13.24
C PRO A 253 0.30 -4.18 -14.16
N TRP A 254 0.27 -4.00 -15.48
CA TRP A 254 0.08 -5.11 -16.42
C TRP A 254 1.13 -6.21 -16.25
N PHE A 255 2.37 -5.85 -15.89
CA PHE A 255 3.45 -6.80 -15.66
C PHE A 255 3.38 -7.51 -14.29
N ASN A 256 2.37 -7.23 -13.47
CA ASN A 256 2.10 -8.03 -12.27
C ASN A 256 1.45 -9.39 -12.62
N GLU A 257 1.02 -9.58 -13.87
CA GLU A 257 0.56 -10.87 -14.38
C GLU A 257 1.74 -11.83 -14.59
N PRO A 258 1.71 -13.05 -14.02
CA PRO A 258 2.69 -14.10 -14.25
C PRO A 258 3.07 -14.30 -15.72
N GLY A 259 4.37 -14.27 -15.99
CA GLY A 259 4.93 -14.59 -17.30
C GLY A 259 4.95 -13.40 -18.26
N TYR A 260 4.39 -12.25 -17.87
CA TYR A 260 4.42 -11.05 -18.72
C TYR A 260 5.74 -10.29 -18.58
N GLU A 261 6.55 -10.60 -17.56
CA GLU A 261 7.82 -9.93 -17.28
C GLU A 261 8.81 -9.99 -18.43
N ALA A 262 8.80 -11.11 -19.18
CA ALA A 262 9.64 -11.29 -20.36
C ALA A 262 9.34 -10.29 -21.48
N GLN A 263 8.16 -9.65 -21.46
CA GLN A 263 7.76 -8.65 -22.45
C GLN A 263 8.14 -7.22 -22.06
N MET A 264 8.67 -6.99 -20.85
CA MET A 264 9.07 -5.65 -20.41
C MET A 264 10.13 -5.04 -21.35
N GLY A 265 9.89 -3.81 -21.80
CA GLY A 265 10.79 -3.09 -22.70
C GLY A 265 10.71 -3.52 -24.17
N THR A 266 9.83 -4.48 -24.50
CA THR A 266 9.48 -4.78 -25.90
C THR A 266 8.38 -3.82 -26.37
N THR A 267 8.36 -3.49 -27.66
CA THR A 267 7.31 -2.62 -28.23
C THR A 267 5.90 -3.17 -27.98
N THR A 268 5.71 -4.49 -28.12
CA THR A 268 4.42 -5.15 -27.89
C THR A 268 4.01 -5.10 -26.41
N GLY A 269 4.93 -5.46 -25.50
CA GLY A 269 4.65 -5.46 -24.07
C GLY A 269 4.40 -4.06 -23.51
N ASP A 270 5.16 -3.07 -23.95
CA ASP A 270 4.95 -1.68 -23.54
C ASP A 270 3.61 -1.13 -24.08
N ALA A 271 3.24 -1.45 -25.32
CA ALA A 271 1.94 -1.06 -25.87
C ALA A 271 0.75 -1.70 -25.12
N ALA A 272 0.87 -2.98 -24.72
CA ALA A 272 -0.13 -3.67 -23.91
C ALA A 272 -0.23 -3.08 -22.49
N SER A 273 0.92 -2.78 -21.86
CA SER A 273 0.95 -2.10 -20.56
C SER A 273 0.33 -0.70 -20.62
N ASP A 274 0.54 0.04 -21.71
CA ASP A 274 -0.06 1.36 -21.90
C ASP A 274 -1.58 1.27 -22.06
N ASP A 275 -2.08 0.25 -22.77
CA ASP A 275 -3.51 -0.01 -22.88
C ASP A 275 -4.16 -0.35 -21.54
N TYR A 276 -3.51 -1.23 -20.79
CA TYR A 276 -3.94 -1.55 -19.44
C TYR A 276 -3.97 -0.29 -18.54
N ASN A 277 -2.94 0.55 -18.60
CA ASN A 277 -2.86 1.79 -17.84
C ASN A 277 -4.01 2.75 -18.15
N ARG A 278 -4.46 2.85 -19.42
CA ARG A 278 -5.61 3.69 -19.78
C ARG A 278 -6.87 3.24 -19.06
N ARG A 279 -7.18 1.94 -19.09
CA ARG A 279 -8.32 1.37 -18.37
C ARG A 279 -8.25 1.65 -16.86
N ILE A 280 -7.07 1.53 -16.26
CA ILE A 280 -6.91 1.79 -14.82
C ILE A 280 -7.12 3.26 -14.49
N ARG A 281 -6.56 4.19 -15.28
CA ARG A 281 -6.78 5.64 -15.11
C ARG A 281 -8.26 6.01 -15.17
N ASP A 282 -9.01 5.43 -16.09
CA ASP A 282 -10.46 5.63 -16.18
C ASP A 282 -11.17 5.20 -14.90
N GLY A 283 -10.83 4.00 -14.41
CA GLY A 283 -11.36 3.47 -13.16
C GLY A 283 -10.99 4.31 -11.95
N THR A 284 -9.74 4.79 -11.89
CA THR A 284 -9.23 5.64 -10.80
C THR A 284 -10.04 6.93 -10.73
N VAL A 285 -10.20 7.64 -11.85
CA VAL A 285 -10.99 8.88 -11.88
C VAL A 285 -12.45 8.64 -11.53
N LYS A 286 -13.07 7.60 -12.08
CA LYS A 286 -14.50 7.31 -11.84
C LYS A 286 -14.77 6.85 -10.42
N TYR A 287 -14.10 5.77 -10.00
CA TYR A 287 -14.48 5.03 -8.80
C TYR A 287 -13.65 5.40 -7.58
N ALA A 288 -12.38 5.77 -7.75
CA ALA A 288 -11.48 6.13 -6.65
C ALA A 288 -11.41 7.65 -6.39
N MET A 289 -12.04 8.47 -7.24
CA MET A 289 -12.15 9.92 -7.05
C MET A 289 -13.60 10.39 -7.08
N VAL A 290 -14.25 10.35 -8.27
CA VAL A 290 -15.59 10.95 -8.47
C VAL A 290 -16.65 10.31 -7.56
N ASP A 291 -16.74 8.98 -7.52
CA ASP A 291 -17.73 8.30 -6.69
C ASP A 291 -17.51 8.55 -5.19
N LEU A 292 -16.26 8.58 -4.73
CA LEU A 292 -15.92 8.87 -3.34
C LEU A 292 -16.15 10.34 -2.97
N LEU A 293 -16.02 11.28 -3.91
CA LEU A 293 -16.37 12.69 -3.69
C LEU A 293 -17.89 12.90 -3.67
N LYS A 294 -18.64 12.15 -4.49
CA LYS A 294 -20.11 12.19 -4.50
C LYS A 294 -20.73 11.59 -3.25
N SER A 295 -20.18 10.46 -2.78
CA SER A 295 -20.71 9.70 -1.65
C SER A 295 -19.56 9.17 -0.77
N PRO A 296 -18.85 10.04 -0.04
CA PRO A 296 -17.76 9.61 0.81
C PRO A 296 -18.28 8.70 1.93
N PRO A 297 -17.62 7.57 2.22
CA PRO A 297 -17.92 6.79 3.42
C PRO A 297 -17.76 7.68 4.66
N PRO A 298 -18.74 7.70 5.59
CA PRO A 298 -18.70 8.59 6.74
C PRO A 298 -17.39 8.54 7.52
N GLU A 299 -16.83 7.34 7.70
CA GLU A 299 -15.62 7.09 8.46
C GLU A 299 -14.33 7.65 7.81
N PHE A 300 -14.37 7.93 6.50
CA PHE A 300 -13.26 8.53 5.74
C PHE A 300 -13.60 9.88 5.13
N ALA A 301 -14.78 10.45 5.40
CA ALA A 301 -15.23 11.67 4.74
C ALA A 301 -14.25 12.84 4.93
N ASP A 302 -13.72 13.02 6.13
CA ASP A 302 -12.75 14.08 6.43
C ASP A 302 -11.40 13.84 5.75
N VAL A 303 -10.92 12.59 5.72
CA VAL A 303 -9.68 12.21 5.03
C VAL A 303 -9.81 12.51 3.53
N ILE A 304 -10.89 12.03 2.91
CA ILE A 304 -11.16 12.18 1.47
C ILE A 304 -11.24 13.67 1.09
N LYS A 305 -12.05 14.45 1.82
CA LYS A 305 -12.23 15.88 1.54
C LYS A 305 -10.93 16.66 1.70
N ARG A 306 -10.19 16.45 2.80
CA ARG A 306 -8.90 17.14 3.03
C ARG A 306 -7.85 16.74 2.01
N HIS A 307 -7.73 15.45 1.70
CA HIS A 307 -6.82 14.94 0.67
C HIS A 307 -7.06 15.62 -0.67
N PHE A 308 -8.31 15.57 -1.16
CA PHE A 308 -8.66 16.14 -2.46
C PHE A 308 -8.56 17.66 -2.49
N LYS A 309 -8.87 18.37 -1.39
CA LYS A 309 -8.68 19.81 -1.29
C LYS A 309 -7.22 20.22 -1.39
N LEU A 310 -6.35 19.58 -0.60
CA LEU A 310 -4.91 19.85 -0.59
C LEU A 310 -4.20 19.45 -1.89
N ARG A 311 -4.76 18.47 -2.61
CA ARG A 311 -4.22 17.96 -3.88
C ARG A 311 -4.98 18.36 -5.12
N GLN A 312 -5.95 19.28 -5.01
CA GLN A 312 -6.89 19.64 -6.09
C GLN A 312 -6.18 19.94 -7.41
N GLN A 313 -5.19 20.84 -7.40
CA GLN A 313 -4.47 21.24 -8.62
C GLN A 313 -3.74 20.06 -9.28
N HIS A 314 -3.13 19.19 -8.48
CA HIS A 314 -2.44 18.00 -8.99
C HIS A 314 -3.43 17.02 -9.61
N VAL A 315 -4.49 16.68 -8.86
CA VAL A 315 -5.51 15.71 -9.30
C VAL A 315 -6.17 16.15 -10.60
N VAL A 316 -6.53 17.44 -10.71
CA VAL A 316 -7.09 18.01 -11.95
C VAL A 316 -6.11 17.91 -13.10
N LYS A 317 -4.86 18.37 -12.91
CA LYS A 317 -3.84 18.34 -13.96
C LYS A 317 -3.56 16.91 -14.44
N THR A 318 -3.48 15.96 -13.52
CA THR A 318 -3.27 14.54 -13.81
C THR A 318 -4.43 13.96 -14.62
N ALA A 319 -5.68 14.19 -14.20
CA ALA A 319 -6.86 13.72 -14.91
C ALA A 319 -7.00 14.34 -16.32
N GLU A 320 -6.70 15.63 -16.47
CA GLU A 320 -6.66 16.30 -17.77
C GLU A 320 -5.58 15.73 -18.69
N ALA A 321 -4.37 15.52 -18.17
CA ALA A 321 -3.29 14.93 -18.93
C ALA A 321 -3.64 13.51 -19.40
N TRP A 322 -4.32 12.71 -18.56
CA TRP A 322 -4.80 11.39 -18.94
C TRP A 322 -5.89 11.45 -20.02
N ALA A 323 -6.83 12.39 -19.93
CA ALA A 323 -7.88 12.57 -20.94
C ALA A 323 -7.38 13.19 -22.27
N ALA A 324 -6.26 13.90 -22.23
CA ALA A 324 -5.61 14.47 -23.41
C ALA A 324 -4.60 13.52 -24.07
N ALA A 325 -4.23 12.42 -23.40
CA ALA A 325 -3.26 11.46 -23.92
C ALA A 325 -3.76 10.80 -25.22
N ARG A 326 -2.81 10.38 -26.08
CA ARG A 326 -3.14 9.66 -27.31
C ARG A 326 -3.88 8.36 -26.97
N ASN A 327 -5.00 8.12 -27.67
CA ASN A 327 -5.89 6.98 -27.44
C ASN A 327 -6.52 6.94 -26.04
N ALA A 328 -6.64 8.07 -25.34
CA ALA A 328 -7.30 8.14 -24.04
C ALA A 328 -8.74 7.59 -24.12
N THR A 329 -9.09 6.76 -23.14
CA THR A 329 -10.44 6.23 -22.96
C THR A 329 -11.24 7.02 -21.92
N LEU A 330 -10.55 7.78 -21.06
CA LEU A 330 -11.14 8.67 -20.07
C LEU A 330 -11.98 9.75 -20.74
N HIS A 331 -13.28 9.78 -20.42
CA HIS A 331 -14.19 10.72 -21.04
C HIS A 331 -14.04 12.11 -20.42
N LYS A 332 -14.08 13.17 -21.25
CA LYS A 332 -13.94 14.57 -20.79
C LYS A 332 -15.03 14.97 -19.79
N SER A 333 -16.22 14.36 -19.85
CA SER A 333 -17.28 14.61 -18.86
C SER A 333 -16.93 14.10 -17.47
N ASP A 334 -16.17 13.01 -17.36
CA ASP A 334 -15.74 12.47 -16.06
C ASP A 334 -14.75 13.46 -15.42
N VAL A 335 -13.81 14.00 -16.21
CA VAL A 335 -12.88 15.05 -15.77
C VAL A 335 -13.62 16.34 -15.40
N ALA A 336 -14.63 16.75 -16.18
CA ALA A 336 -15.45 17.92 -15.85
C ALA A 336 -16.23 17.72 -14.54
N THR A 337 -16.79 16.52 -14.33
CA THR A 337 -17.48 16.15 -13.08
C THR A 337 -16.52 16.20 -11.90
N LEU A 338 -15.31 15.64 -12.05
CA LEU A 338 -14.28 15.69 -11.02
C LEU A 338 -13.93 17.13 -10.64
N LYS A 339 -13.68 18.00 -11.63
CA LYS A 339 -13.41 19.43 -11.39
C LYS A 339 -14.54 20.10 -10.60
N GLN A 340 -15.78 19.92 -11.05
CA GLN A 340 -16.94 20.51 -10.38
C GLN A 340 -17.04 20.07 -8.91
N LEU A 341 -16.77 18.80 -8.61
CA LEU A 341 -16.80 18.29 -7.24
C LEU A 341 -15.65 18.87 -6.41
N LEU A 342 -14.46 18.99 -6.98
CA LEU A 342 -13.30 19.56 -6.30
C LEU A 342 -13.45 21.05 -6.01
N ASP A 343 -14.05 21.81 -6.95
CA ASP A 343 -14.32 23.24 -6.78
C ASP A 343 -15.37 23.51 -5.68
N ALA A 344 -16.13 22.49 -5.28
CA ALA A 344 -17.14 22.56 -4.22
C ALA A 344 -16.60 22.18 -2.81
N LEU A 345 -15.33 21.79 -2.67
CA LEU A 345 -14.68 21.43 -1.39
C LEU A 345 -14.11 22.64 -0.63
#